data_AF-A0A6J4V342-F1
#
_entry.id   AF-A0A6J4V342-F1
#
_cell.length_a   1.000
_cell.length_b   1.000
_cell.length_c   1.000
_cell.angle_alpha   90.00
_cell.angle_beta   90.00
_cell.angle_gamma   90.00
#
_symmetry.space_group_name_H-M   'P 1'
#
loop_
_entity.id
_entity.type
_entity.pdbx_description
1 polymer ?
#
loop_
_entity_poly.entity_id
_entity_poly.type
_entity_poly.pdbx_seq_one_letter_code
_entity_poly.pdbx_strand_id
1 'polypeptide(L)'
;SQYGYIVFMFGLGGEKGVAGATFYVVAHALVKSALFMTAGGVSEATGATRLSDLGGLARPMPGLAFWSGCAAAGLIALPLTAGFFKDELLFAAAHERGTPFAVLAVLAAALTFAYIARFWIRIFLGSLHTAPTAIATRLVVPVAVLGVVTVLLGVWVTPLARLAERATSISAGASLHIEAAYHLDLRAENVMALATWAAGTGLVLSERLWRPAALAVAQVGARLGPERIYFSSLSALDAVSNALHRIEVRDLRSRISTILLPAGALVLLAVIVTPNSDEFATGAMGQDDIPVIMMLLVTAAAAIAVSVPRDHLQIVLSMSCVGFGLATIYAFMGAPDVALVAVLVETVLSLFFIGMLLLMPRAILRYETNVGAEANKVRRDAVLGIVSAITAFFVVWGTLSRPASSTELIDGYEELTPLAHGRDVVTVILADFRGFDTLGEICVIAMVLLGVLSLIRKGRLR
;
A
#
# COMPACT_ATOMS: atom_id res chain seq x y z
N SER A 1 3.18 -7.96 27.88
CA SER A 1 2.47 -7.43 29.06
C SER A 1 3.09 -6.13 29.55
N GLN A 2 4.37 -6.12 29.92
CA GLN A 2 5.02 -5.00 30.65
C GLN A 2 4.96 -3.65 29.94
N TYR A 3 5.28 -3.58 28.64
CA TYR A 3 5.06 -2.38 27.84
C TYR A 3 3.59 -1.95 27.79
N GLY A 4 2.67 -2.91 27.82
CA GLY A 4 1.23 -2.65 27.96
C GLY A 4 0.87 -1.96 29.27
N TYR A 5 1.52 -2.31 30.40
CA TYR A 5 1.32 -1.58 31.67
C TYR A 5 1.83 -0.15 31.60
N ILE A 6 3.00 0.06 30.98
CA ILE A 6 3.58 1.39 30.82
C ILE A 6 2.63 2.27 29.99
N VAL A 7 2.17 1.78 28.84
CA VAL A 7 1.20 2.50 27.99
C VAL A 7 -0.15 2.68 28.71
N PHE A 8 -0.62 1.67 29.44
CA PHE A 8 -1.83 1.77 30.24
C PHE A 8 -1.72 2.86 31.31
N MET A 9 -0.61 2.93 32.05
CA MET A 9 -0.37 3.96 33.06
C MET A 9 -0.25 5.36 32.46
N PHE A 10 0.44 5.51 31.33
CA PHE A 10 0.44 6.78 30.59
C PHE A 10 -0.97 7.16 30.09
N GLY A 11 -1.75 6.18 29.63
CA GLY A 11 -3.13 6.37 29.16
C GLY A 11 -4.12 6.66 30.28
N LEU A 12 -3.90 6.13 31.49
CA LEU A 12 -4.56 6.62 32.69
C LEU A 12 -4.16 8.08 32.86
N GLY A 13 -2.87 8.40 32.95
CA GLY A 13 -2.41 9.76 33.17
C GLY A 13 -2.64 10.22 34.61
N GLY A 14 -2.61 11.52 34.87
CA GLY A 14 -2.52 12.04 36.24
C GLY A 14 -1.13 11.82 36.84
N GLU A 15 -0.92 12.33 38.05
CA GLU A 15 0.41 12.36 38.67
C GLU A 15 0.99 10.95 38.86
N LYS A 16 0.19 10.06 39.46
CA LYS A 16 0.61 8.67 39.73
C LYS A 16 0.77 7.83 38.46
N GLY A 17 -0.04 8.08 37.43
CA GLY A 17 0.02 7.36 36.17
C GLY A 17 1.31 7.66 35.40
N VAL A 18 1.64 8.93 35.19
CA VAL A 18 2.83 9.33 34.39
C VAL A 18 4.13 9.09 35.16
N ALA A 19 4.17 9.45 36.45
CA ALA A 19 5.36 9.22 37.28
C ALA A 19 5.59 7.72 37.50
N GLY A 20 4.51 6.97 37.76
CA GLY A 20 4.54 5.52 37.87
C GLY A 20 4.99 4.83 36.59
N ALA A 21 4.51 5.26 35.41
CA ALA A 21 4.94 4.69 34.13
C ALA A 21 6.45 4.87 33.90
N THR A 22 6.98 6.05 34.26
CA THR A 22 8.41 6.36 34.14
C THR A 22 9.25 5.48 35.07
N PHE A 23 8.82 5.32 36.32
CA PHE A 23 9.41 4.38 37.27
C PHE A 23 9.35 2.94 36.75
N TYR A 24 8.21 2.54 36.19
CA TYR A 24 7.94 1.19 35.68
C TYR A 24 8.92 0.82 34.56
N VAL A 25 9.23 1.74 33.63
CA VAL A 25 10.20 1.52 32.54
C VAL A 25 11.56 1.09 33.08
N VAL A 26 12.10 1.82 34.06
CA VAL A 26 13.44 1.55 34.59
C VAL A 26 13.45 0.25 35.41
N ALA A 27 12.47 0.08 36.31
CA ALA A 27 12.33 -1.15 37.10
C ALA A 27 12.17 -2.39 36.20
N HIS A 28 11.34 -2.27 35.15
CA HIS A 28 11.14 -3.33 34.17
C HIS A 28 12.42 -3.66 33.40
N ALA A 29 13.16 -2.65 32.93
CA ALA A 29 14.37 -2.86 32.15
C ALA A 29 15.42 -3.66 32.92
N LEU A 30 15.64 -3.35 34.20
CA LEU A 30 16.59 -4.05 35.07
C LEU A 30 16.24 -5.53 35.20
N VAL A 31 15.00 -5.80 35.59
CA VAL A 31 14.51 -7.15 35.85
C VAL A 31 14.43 -7.97 34.57
N LYS A 32 13.91 -7.40 33.49
CA LYS A 32 13.71 -8.13 32.24
C LYS A 32 15.04 -8.49 31.58
N SER A 33 16.04 -7.61 31.67
CA SER A 33 17.40 -7.89 31.21
C SER A 33 18.01 -9.10 31.93
N ALA A 34 17.88 -9.14 33.25
CA ALA A 34 18.36 -10.28 34.05
C ALA A 34 17.67 -11.60 33.66
N LEU A 35 16.36 -11.59 33.42
CA LEU A 35 15.60 -12.77 33.02
C LEU A 35 15.93 -13.23 31.59
N PHE A 36 16.21 -12.32 30.65
CA PHE A 36 16.69 -12.68 29.31
C PHE A 36 18.08 -13.32 29.37
N MET A 37 19.00 -12.73 30.14
CA MET A 37 20.33 -13.30 30.37
C MET A 37 20.24 -14.67 31.08
N THR A 38 19.27 -14.85 31.97
CA THR A 38 18.98 -16.15 32.60
C THR A 38 18.56 -17.19 31.57
N ALA A 39 17.59 -16.86 30.69
CA ALA A 39 17.16 -17.76 29.63
C ALA A 39 18.33 -18.12 28.69
N GLY A 40 19.15 -17.14 28.30
CA GLY A 40 20.35 -17.37 27.50
C GLY A 40 21.38 -18.27 28.20
N GLY A 41 21.66 -18.03 29.48
CA GLY A 41 22.58 -18.84 30.27
C GLY A 41 22.10 -20.29 30.47
N VAL A 42 20.79 -20.50 30.62
CA VAL A 42 20.20 -21.84 30.69
C VAL A 42 20.25 -22.54 29.33
N SER A 43 19.92 -21.86 28.24
CA SER A 43 19.99 -22.43 26.89
C SER A 43 21.43 -22.75 26.48
N GLU A 44 22.42 -21.93 26.85
CA GLU A 44 23.83 -22.23 26.65
C GLU A 44 24.26 -23.46 27.44
N ALA A 45 23.84 -23.56 28.71
CA ALA A 45 24.22 -24.69 29.56
C ALA A 45 23.59 -26.01 29.10
N THR A 46 22.35 -26.01 28.62
CA THR A 46 21.55 -27.23 28.40
C THR A 46 21.31 -27.55 26.92
N GLY A 47 21.52 -26.60 26.01
CA GLY A 47 21.10 -26.70 24.60
C GLY A 47 19.58 -26.67 24.39
N ALA A 48 18.78 -26.59 25.45
CA ALA A 48 17.32 -26.63 25.37
C ALA A 48 16.72 -25.22 25.23
N THR A 49 15.74 -25.11 24.33
CA THR A 49 14.99 -23.86 24.05
C THR A 49 13.52 -23.95 24.45
N ARG A 50 13.02 -25.17 24.74
CA ARG A 50 11.65 -25.39 25.19
C ARG A 50 11.59 -25.57 26.69
N LEU A 51 10.65 -24.87 27.33
CA LEU A 51 10.43 -24.97 28.78
C LEU A 51 10.01 -26.38 29.23
N SER A 52 9.45 -27.20 28.33
CA SER A 52 9.11 -28.60 28.60
C SER A 52 10.31 -29.50 28.83
N ASP A 53 11.47 -29.10 28.32
CA ASP A 53 12.69 -29.91 28.28
C ASP A 53 13.62 -29.55 29.46
N LEU A 54 13.21 -28.58 30.30
CA LEU A 54 13.97 -28.04 31.43
C LEU A 54 13.37 -28.45 32.78
N GLY A 55 14.20 -28.46 33.82
CA GLY A 55 13.79 -28.70 35.20
C GLY A 55 14.98 -29.00 36.11
N GLY A 56 14.84 -28.75 37.40
CA GLY A 56 15.80 -29.16 38.44
C GLY A 56 17.16 -28.46 38.43
N LEU A 57 17.29 -27.31 37.75
CA LEU A 57 18.58 -26.62 37.58
C LEU A 57 19.07 -25.82 38.81
N ALA A 58 18.29 -25.74 39.90
CA ALA A 58 18.68 -24.98 41.09
C ALA A 58 19.97 -25.50 41.75
N ARG A 59 20.16 -26.81 41.80
CA ARG A 59 21.36 -27.44 42.38
C ARG A 59 22.59 -27.33 41.48
N PRO A 60 22.52 -27.62 40.16
CA PRO A 60 23.70 -27.52 39.31
C PRO A 60 24.09 -26.07 38.96
N MET A 61 23.16 -25.11 39.02
CA MET A 61 23.41 -23.70 38.67
C MET A 61 22.92 -22.75 39.79
N PRO A 62 23.41 -22.86 41.03
CA PRO A 62 22.83 -22.19 42.20
C PRO A 62 22.92 -20.67 42.12
N GLY A 63 24.03 -20.13 41.62
CA GLY A 63 24.20 -18.68 41.44
C GLY A 63 23.19 -18.11 40.43
N LEU A 64 22.99 -18.79 39.30
CA LEU A 64 22.01 -18.36 38.30
C LEU A 64 20.59 -18.49 38.84
N ALA A 65 20.27 -19.57 39.54
CA ALA A 65 18.97 -19.78 40.15
C ALA A 65 18.62 -18.69 41.16
N PHE A 66 19.54 -18.38 42.09
CA PHE A 66 19.32 -17.39 43.14
C PHE A 66 19.12 -15.98 42.57
N TRP A 67 20.06 -15.49 41.76
CA TRP A 67 20.01 -14.12 41.25
C TRP A 67 18.89 -13.90 40.24
N SER A 68 18.60 -14.90 39.39
CA SER A 68 17.42 -14.86 38.53
C SER A 68 16.12 -14.95 39.34
N GLY A 69 16.15 -15.60 40.51
CA GLY A 69 15.05 -15.63 41.47
C GLY A 69 14.77 -14.26 42.05
N CYS A 70 15.81 -13.50 42.44
CA CYS A 70 15.67 -12.09 42.84
C CYS A 70 15.07 -11.22 41.74
N ALA A 71 15.50 -11.42 40.48
CA ALA A 71 14.91 -10.73 39.34
C ALA A 71 13.45 -11.15 39.10
N ALA A 72 13.14 -12.45 39.14
CA ALA A 72 11.78 -12.97 38.99
C ALA A 72 10.85 -12.42 40.08
N ALA A 73 11.33 -12.38 41.34
CA ALA A 73 10.66 -11.75 42.48
C ALA A 73 10.38 -10.25 42.21
N GLY A 74 11.33 -9.55 41.59
CA GLY A 74 11.14 -8.19 41.09
C GLY A 74 10.02 -8.08 40.07
N LEU A 75 9.94 -8.99 39.08
CA LEU A 75 8.94 -8.85 38.03
C LEU A 75 7.51 -9.10 38.54
N ILE A 76 7.37 -10.02 39.50
CA ILE A 76 6.09 -10.36 40.15
C ILE A 76 5.80 -9.51 41.39
N ALA A 77 6.61 -8.47 41.63
CA ALA A 77 6.42 -7.46 42.65
C ALA A 77 6.41 -7.99 44.09
N LEU A 78 7.31 -8.92 44.44
CA LEU A 78 7.47 -9.31 45.85
C LEU A 78 8.12 -8.19 46.67
N PRO A 79 7.82 -8.09 47.98
CA PRO A 79 8.48 -7.16 48.88
C PRO A 79 10.01 -7.28 48.84
N LEU A 80 10.72 -6.22 49.21
CA LEU A 80 12.20 -6.11 49.17
C LEU A 80 12.79 -6.03 47.75
N THR A 81 11.96 -5.92 46.72
CA THR A 81 12.41 -5.71 45.34
C THR A 81 11.92 -4.38 44.81
N ALA A 82 12.70 -3.75 43.92
CA ALA A 82 12.29 -2.51 43.26
C ALA A 82 10.97 -2.66 42.48
N GLY A 83 10.62 -3.89 42.10
CA GLY A 83 9.38 -4.18 41.43
C GLY A 83 8.14 -4.19 42.33
N PHE A 84 8.27 -4.21 43.67
CA PHE A 84 7.13 -3.95 44.55
C PHE A 84 6.53 -2.57 44.27
N PHE A 85 7.38 -1.54 44.27
CA PHE A 85 6.98 -0.16 44.02
C PHE A 85 6.45 0.07 42.60
N LYS A 86 6.91 -0.69 41.60
CA LYS A 86 6.38 -0.56 40.23
C LYS A 86 4.90 -0.92 40.16
N ASP A 87 4.49 -1.98 40.86
CA ASP A 87 3.10 -2.44 40.87
C ASP A 87 2.27 -1.64 41.87
N GLU A 88 2.85 -1.17 42.98
CA GLU A 88 2.21 -0.20 43.88
C GLU A 88 1.76 1.05 43.12
N LEU A 89 2.65 1.64 42.30
CA LEU A 89 2.33 2.81 41.47
C LEU A 89 1.29 2.49 40.37
N LEU A 90 1.34 1.29 39.78
CA LEU A 90 0.31 0.81 38.84
C LEU A 90 -1.06 0.72 39.52
N PHE A 91 -1.11 0.13 40.72
CA PHE A 91 -2.35 -0.04 41.48
C PHE A 91 -2.90 1.29 41.96
N ALA A 92 -2.05 2.20 42.43
CA ALA A 92 -2.45 3.54 42.84
C ALA A 92 -3.09 4.32 41.67
N ALA A 93 -2.42 4.33 40.52
CA ALA A 93 -2.93 5.00 39.32
C ALA A 93 -4.24 4.38 38.82
N ALA A 94 -4.36 3.05 38.85
CA ALA A 94 -5.58 2.35 38.45
C ALA A 94 -6.74 2.59 39.42
N HIS A 95 -6.45 2.59 40.73
CA HIS A 95 -7.44 2.82 41.78
C HIS A 95 -8.05 4.23 41.70
N GLU A 96 -7.23 5.25 41.45
CA GLU A 96 -7.69 6.64 41.27
C GLU A 96 -8.67 6.81 40.11
N ARG A 97 -8.60 5.94 39.09
CA ARG A 97 -9.52 5.96 37.93
C ARG A 97 -10.77 5.11 38.13
N GLY A 98 -10.87 4.37 39.23
CA GLY A 98 -12.06 3.63 39.62
C GLY A 98 -11.89 2.11 39.58
N THR A 99 -12.91 1.43 40.10
CA THR A 99 -12.89 -0.02 40.33
C THR A 99 -12.65 -0.86 39.07
N PRO A 100 -13.13 -0.52 37.84
CA PRO A 100 -12.86 -1.35 36.66
C PRO A 100 -11.38 -1.40 36.30
N PHE A 101 -10.68 -0.26 36.40
CA PHE A 101 -9.25 -0.18 36.12
C PHE A 101 -8.43 -0.89 37.18
N ALA A 102 -8.81 -0.77 38.46
CA ALA A 102 -8.19 -1.51 39.55
C ALA A 102 -8.30 -3.03 39.35
N VAL A 103 -9.50 -3.54 39.01
CA VAL A 103 -9.71 -4.96 38.73
C VAL A 103 -8.89 -5.42 37.53
N LEU A 104 -8.85 -4.62 36.44
CA LEU A 104 -8.06 -4.94 35.26
C LEU A 104 -6.56 -5.01 35.59
N ALA A 105 -6.04 -4.06 36.38
CA ALA A 105 -4.65 -4.03 36.82
C ALA A 105 -4.29 -5.27 37.64
N VAL A 106 -5.13 -5.65 38.62
CA VAL A 106 -4.93 -6.86 39.44
C VAL A 106 -4.96 -8.13 38.59
N LEU A 107 -5.96 -8.29 37.70
CA LEU A 107 -6.05 -9.47 36.85
C LEU A 107 -4.85 -9.60 35.92
N ALA A 108 -4.42 -8.50 35.32
CA ALA A 108 -3.26 -8.50 34.45
C ALA A 108 -1.98 -8.78 35.25
N ALA A 109 -1.78 -8.16 36.41
CA ALA A 109 -0.62 -8.40 37.27
C ALA A 109 -0.59 -9.85 37.79
N ALA A 110 -1.75 -10.45 38.08
CA ALA A 110 -1.87 -11.85 38.48
C ALA A 110 -1.47 -12.81 37.35
N LEU A 111 -1.82 -12.50 36.10
CA LEU A 111 -1.30 -13.22 34.93
C LEU A 111 0.22 -13.08 34.81
N THR A 112 0.76 -11.88 35.07
CA THR A 112 2.22 -11.64 35.13
C THR A 112 2.90 -12.50 36.18
N PHE A 113 2.35 -12.53 37.38
CA PHE A 113 2.79 -13.41 38.45
C PHE A 113 2.80 -14.86 37.97
N ALA A 114 1.68 -15.33 37.41
CA ALA A 114 1.52 -16.73 37.03
C ALA A 114 2.53 -17.17 35.97
N TYR A 115 2.74 -16.39 34.90
CA TYR A 115 3.67 -16.81 33.85
C TYR A 115 5.15 -16.69 34.26
N ILE A 116 5.53 -15.74 35.13
CA ILE A 116 6.91 -15.63 35.63
C ILE A 116 7.21 -16.67 36.70
N ALA A 117 6.29 -16.92 37.62
CA ALA A 117 6.42 -18.01 38.58
C ALA A 117 6.57 -19.35 37.85
N ARG A 118 5.72 -19.61 36.85
CA ARG A 118 5.83 -20.80 35.99
C ARG A 118 7.17 -20.88 35.27
N PHE A 119 7.66 -19.77 34.70
CA PHE A 119 8.97 -19.70 34.06
C PHE A 119 10.10 -20.11 35.02
N TRP A 120 10.17 -19.50 36.21
CA TRP A 120 11.27 -19.76 37.13
C TRP A 120 11.17 -21.15 37.78
N ILE A 121 9.98 -21.57 38.22
CA ILE A 121 9.73 -22.88 38.83
C ILE A 121 10.08 -24.00 37.85
N ARG A 122 9.63 -23.92 36.58
CA ARG A 122 9.88 -24.97 35.59
C ARG A 122 11.34 -25.08 35.15
N ILE A 123 12.12 -24.01 35.26
CA ILE A 123 13.55 -24.05 34.94
C ILE A 123 14.35 -24.66 36.11
N PHE A 124 14.14 -24.16 37.33
CA PHE A 124 15.06 -24.42 38.45
C PHE A 124 14.57 -25.48 39.43
N LEU A 125 13.26 -25.67 39.59
CA LEU A 125 12.69 -26.66 40.52
C LEU A 125 12.26 -27.94 39.78
N GLY A 126 11.86 -28.96 40.55
CA GLY A 126 11.46 -30.26 40.03
C GLY A 126 12.63 -31.21 39.74
N SER A 127 12.37 -32.24 38.93
CA SER A 127 13.37 -33.21 38.51
C SER A 127 14.29 -32.65 37.43
N LEU A 128 15.56 -33.04 37.47
CA LEU A 128 16.53 -32.70 36.44
C LEU A 128 16.17 -33.43 35.13
N HIS A 129 15.90 -32.67 34.07
CA HIS A 129 15.56 -33.23 32.74
C HIS A 129 16.77 -33.26 31.81
N THR A 130 17.58 -32.21 31.82
CA THR A 130 18.80 -32.08 31.01
C THR A 130 19.95 -31.67 31.89
N ALA A 131 21.04 -32.44 31.85
CA ALA A 131 22.24 -32.12 32.61
C ALA A 131 22.91 -30.88 32.00
N PRO A 132 23.14 -29.81 32.78
CA PRO A 132 23.81 -28.63 32.26
C PRO A 132 25.31 -28.87 32.12
N THR A 133 25.89 -28.29 31.08
CA THR A 133 27.34 -28.11 30.93
C THR A 133 27.80 -26.89 31.73
N ALA A 134 29.09 -26.86 32.08
CA ALA A 134 29.66 -25.73 32.81
C ALA A 134 29.67 -24.48 31.93
N ILE A 135 28.94 -23.45 32.34
CA ILE A 135 28.95 -22.14 31.68
C ILE A 135 29.98 -21.21 32.31
N ALA A 136 30.54 -20.32 31.49
CA ALA A 136 31.48 -19.31 31.98
C ALA A 136 30.79 -18.39 33.01
N THR A 137 31.49 -18.09 34.12
CA THR A 137 31.01 -17.18 35.18
C THR A 137 30.58 -15.82 34.63
N ARG A 138 31.18 -15.39 33.52
CA ARG A 138 30.84 -14.16 32.78
C ARG A 138 29.38 -14.10 32.31
N LEU A 139 28.69 -15.23 32.16
CA LEU A 139 27.25 -15.27 31.84
C LEU A 139 26.36 -15.10 33.08
N VAL A 140 26.88 -15.42 34.28
CA VAL A 140 26.14 -15.31 35.55
C VAL A 140 26.32 -13.93 36.18
N VAL A 141 27.50 -13.31 36.03
CA VAL A 141 27.83 -12.01 36.65
C VAL A 141 26.80 -10.92 36.31
N PRO A 142 26.37 -10.71 35.05
CA PRO A 142 25.36 -9.69 34.74
C PRO A 142 24.01 -9.96 35.43
N VAL A 143 23.59 -11.21 35.50
CA VAL A 143 22.35 -11.61 36.22
C VAL A 143 22.49 -11.31 37.70
N ALA A 144 23.66 -11.60 38.29
CA ALA A 144 23.97 -11.29 39.67
C ALA A 144 23.92 -9.79 39.95
N VAL A 145 24.60 -8.99 39.14
CA VAL A 145 24.62 -7.52 39.28
C VAL A 145 23.19 -6.96 39.19
N LEU A 146 22.40 -7.37 38.21
CA LEU A 146 21.03 -6.89 38.06
C LEU A 146 20.10 -7.39 39.17
N GLY A 147 20.29 -8.63 39.65
CA GLY A 147 19.58 -9.17 40.81
C GLY A 147 19.88 -8.39 42.09
N VAL A 148 21.17 -8.09 42.34
CA VAL A 148 21.62 -7.24 43.45
C VAL A 148 21.00 -5.85 43.34
N VAL A 149 21.10 -5.20 42.18
CA VAL A 149 20.51 -3.87 41.97
C VAL A 149 19.00 -3.88 42.19
N THR A 150 18.30 -4.93 41.76
CA THR A 150 16.84 -5.09 41.96
C THR A 150 16.47 -5.13 43.44
N VAL A 151 17.25 -5.84 44.26
CA VAL A 151 17.01 -5.94 45.71
C VAL A 151 17.46 -4.66 46.42
N LEU A 152 18.64 -4.13 46.07
CA LEU A 152 19.15 -2.87 46.64
C LEU A 152 18.20 -1.71 46.42
N LEU A 153 17.64 -1.56 45.22
CA LEU A 153 16.65 -0.53 44.91
C LEU A 153 15.27 -0.84 45.52
N GLY A 154 15.01 -2.08 45.93
CA GLY A 154 13.84 -2.44 46.73
C GLY A 154 13.96 -2.03 48.20
N VAL A 155 15.18 -2.02 48.75
CA VAL A 155 15.45 -1.54 50.11
C VAL A 155 15.66 -0.02 50.12
N TRP A 156 16.35 0.50 49.11
CA TRP A 156 16.66 1.91 48.95
C TRP A 156 16.08 2.43 47.63
N VAL A 157 14.77 2.71 47.64
CA VAL A 157 14.03 3.12 46.44
C VAL A 157 14.30 4.57 46.00
N THR A 158 14.80 5.41 46.92
CA THR A 158 15.01 6.85 46.70
C THR A 158 15.79 7.21 45.43
N PRO A 159 16.89 6.52 45.06
CA PRO A 159 17.63 6.83 43.83
C PRO A 159 16.78 6.61 42.58
N LEU A 160 15.99 5.52 42.57
CA LEU A 160 15.12 5.19 41.45
C LEU A 160 13.91 6.12 41.37
N ALA A 161 13.30 6.44 42.51
CA ALA A 161 12.22 7.42 42.61
C ALA A 161 12.66 8.80 42.10
N ARG A 162 13.80 9.33 42.58
CA ARG A 162 14.33 10.63 42.12
C ARG A 162 14.67 10.66 40.64
N LEU A 163 15.18 9.55 40.10
CA LEU A 163 15.45 9.44 38.66
C LEU A 163 14.15 9.53 37.85
N ALA A 164 13.11 8.80 38.29
CA ALA A 164 11.80 8.84 37.66
C ALA A 164 11.16 10.22 37.79
N GLU A 165 11.16 10.85 38.97
CA GLU A 165 10.64 12.21 39.19
C GLU A 165 11.28 13.24 38.24
N ARG A 166 12.62 13.21 38.11
CA ARG A 166 13.32 14.13 37.19
C ARG A 166 12.91 13.90 35.74
N ALA A 167 12.89 12.65 35.29
CA ALA A 167 12.49 12.32 33.92
C ALA A 167 11.02 12.70 33.65
N THR A 168 10.14 12.47 34.63
CA THR A 168 8.74 12.84 34.54
C THR A 168 8.55 14.36 34.56
N SER A 169 9.31 15.11 35.36
CA SER A 169 9.18 16.57 35.43
C SER A 169 9.43 17.26 34.08
N ILE A 170 10.36 16.71 33.30
CA ILE A 170 10.65 17.17 31.94
C ILE A 170 9.51 16.78 30.99
N SER A 171 9.00 15.56 31.11
CA SER A 171 7.99 15.02 30.19
C SER A 171 6.59 15.57 30.43
N ALA A 172 6.24 15.85 31.69
CA ALA A 172 4.93 16.33 32.13
C ALA A 172 4.88 17.86 32.34
N GLY A 173 6.03 18.53 32.37
CA GLY A 173 6.12 19.98 32.62
C GLY A 173 5.74 20.40 34.05
N ALA A 174 5.63 19.45 34.99
CA ALA A 174 5.26 19.68 36.38
C ALA A 174 6.14 18.85 37.33
N SER A 175 6.47 19.38 38.50
CA SER A 175 7.19 18.63 39.53
C SER A 175 6.25 17.63 40.19
N LEU A 176 6.41 16.35 39.87
CA LEU A 176 5.66 15.26 40.48
C LEU A 176 6.54 14.55 41.50
N HIS A 177 5.98 14.27 42.68
CA HIS A 177 6.67 13.56 43.75
C HIS A 177 6.23 12.10 43.79
N ILE A 178 7.18 11.18 43.90
CA ILE A 178 6.96 9.74 44.05
C ILE A 178 7.25 9.38 45.51
N GLU A 179 6.19 9.28 46.32
CA GLU A 179 6.28 8.78 47.70
C GLU A 179 6.33 7.25 47.72
N ALA A 180 7.45 6.69 47.28
CA ALA A 180 7.70 5.25 47.37
C ALA A 180 8.28 4.91 48.75
N ALA A 181 7.48 4.25 49.59
CA ALA A 181 7.89 3.76 50.90
C ALA A 181 7.08 2.51 51.28
N TYR A 182 7.62 1.68 52.16
CA TYR A 182 6.86 0.55 52.70
C TYR A 182 5.81 1.06 53.69
N HIS A 183 4.55 0.98 53.31
CA HIS A 183 3.41 1.27 54.18
C HIS A 183 2.81 -0.04 54.66
N LEU A 184 2.72 -0.24 55.99
CA LEU A 184 2.14 -1.45 56.58
C LEU A 184 0.62 -1.36 56.80
N ASP A 185 0.00 -0.29 56.29
CA ASP A 185 -1.43 -0.04 56.43
C ASP A 185 -2.25 -0.76 55.36
N LEU A 186 -3.56 -0.89 55.59
CA LEU A 186 -4.53 -1.45 54.63
C LEU A 186 -4.89 -0.46 53.52
N ARG A 187 -3.89 0.08 52.83
CA ARG A 187 -4.10 0.92 51.64
C ARG A 187 -4.60 0.08 50.46
N ALA A 188 -5.31 0.72 49.53
CA ALA A 188 -5.88 0.04 48.37
C ALA A 188 -4.81 -0.68 47.54
N GLU A 189 -3.63 -0.06 47.38
CA GLU A 189 -2.48 -0.61 46.66
C GLU A 189 -1.99 -1.92 47.28
N ASN A 190 -1.89 -1.97 48.61
CA ASN A 190 -1.46 -3.17 49.36
C ASN A 190 -2.50 -4.29 49.25
N VAL A 191 -3.79 -3.97 49.33
CA VAL A 191 -4.88 -4.94 49.15
C VAL A 191 -4.85 -5.51 47.72
N MET A 192 -4.63 -4.65 46.71
CA MET A 192 -4.49 -5.06 45.32
C MET A 192 -3.25 -5.92 45.08
N ALA A 193 -2.12 -5.64 45.74
CA ALA A 193 -0.92 -6.46 45.69
C ALA A 193 -1.16 -7.85 46.31
N LEU A 194 -1.77 -7.92 47.49
CA LEU A 194 -2.16 -9.19 48.13
C LEU A 194 -3.13 -9.99 47.26
N ALA A 195 -4.13 -9.32 46.68
CA ALA A 195 -5.07 -9.95 45.74
C ALA A 195 -4.35 -10.49 44.50
N THR A 196 -3.36 -9.76 43.98
CA THR A 196 -2.53 -10.17 42.85
C THR A 196 -1.72 -11.42 43.16
N TRP A 197 -1.06 -11.47 44.33
CA TRP A 197 -0.29 -12.66 44.73
C TRP A 197 -1.18 -13.86 45.02
N ALA A 198 -2.34 -13.65 45.66
CA ALA A 198 -3.31 -14.71 45.90
C ALA A 198 -3.89 -15.27 44.59
N ALA A 199 -4.33 -14.39 43.68
CA ALA A 199 -4.86 -14.78 42.37
C ALA A 199 -3.77 -15.44 41.50
N GLY A 200 -2.57 -14.87 41.45
CA GLY A 200 -1.44 -15.42 40.71
C GLY A 200 -1.02 -16.80 41.22
N THR A 201 -0.93 -16.98 42.53
CA THR A 201 -0.66 -18.29 43.15
C THR A 201 -1.77 -19.28 42.84
N GLY A 202 -3.03 -18.85 42.96
CA GLY A 202 -4.20 -19.64 42.57
C GLY A 202 -4.14 -20.10 41.13
N LEU A 203 -3.76 -19.22 40.19
CA LEU A 203 -3.59 -19.54 38.77
C LEU A 203 -2.48 -20.60 38.54
N VAL A 204 -1.34 -20.49 39.23
CA VAL A 204 -0.25 -21.47 39.11
C VAL A 204 -0.66 -22.83 39.65
N LEU A 205 -1.28 -22.89 40.84
CA LEU A 205 -1.70 -24.15 41.47
C LEU A 205 -2.87 -24.81 40.73
N SER A 206 -3.73 -24.02 40.10
CA SER A 206 -4.87 -24.50 39.32
C SER A 206 -4.56 -24.76 37.84
N GLU A 207 -3.28 -24.80 37.41
CA GLU A 207 -2.86 -25.02 36.00
C GLU A 207 -3.65 -26.19 35.35
N ARG A 208 -3.88 -27.27 36.10
CA ARG A 208 -4.62 -28.46 35.61
C ARG A 208 -6.06 -28.16 35.18
N LEU A 209 -6.73 -27.20 35.83
CA LEU A 209 -8.14 -26.88 35.57
C LEU A 209 -8.31 -26.03 34.30
N TRP A 210 -7.43 -25.05 34.07
CA TRP A 210 -7.59 -24.09 32.97
C TRP A 210 -6.68 -24.36 31.76
N ARG A 211 -5.68 -25.27 31.88
CA ARG A 211 -4.80 -25.66 30.76
C ARG A 211 -5.53 -26.05 29.46
N PRO A 212 -6.61 -26.87 29.45
CA PRO A 212 -7.29 -27.22 28.20
C PRO A 212 -7.91 -25.98 27.53
N ALA A 213 -8.51 -25.09 28.31
CA ALA A 213 -9.09 -23.84 27.81
C ALA A 213 -8.00 -22.92 27.24
N ALA A 214 -6.87 -22.76 27.94
CA ALA A 214 -5.75 -21.96 27.44
C ALA A 214 -5.15 -22.51 26.14
N LEU A 215 -5.07 -23.83 25.99
CA LEU A 215 -4.64 -24.47 24.74
C LEU A 215 -5.64 -24.23 23.60
N ALA A 216 -6.94 -24.30 23.88
CA ALA A 216 -7.97 -23.97 22.89
C ALA A 216 -7.87 -22.51 22.43
N VAL A 217 -7.69 -21.57 23.35
CA VAL A 217 -7.46 -20.14 23.02
C VAL A 217 -6.20 -19.96 22.19
N ALA A 218 -5.10 -20.66 22.53
CA ALA A 218 -3.87 -20.60 21.76
C ALA A 218 -4.04 -21.16 20.33
N GLN A 219 -4.79 -22.24 20.16
CA GLN A 219 -5.10 -22.81 18.83
C GLN A 219 -5.97 -21.88 17.98
N VAL A 220 -6.97 -21.23 18.60
CA VAL A 220 -7.78 -20.20 17.93
C VAL A 220 -6.89 -19.01 17.56
N GLY A 221 -6.01 -18.57 18.46
CA GLY A 221 -5.02 -17.53 18.21
C GLY A 221 -4.05 -17.87 17.08
N ALA A 222 -3.62 -19.12 16.92
CA ALA A 222 -2.81 -19.53 15.77
C ALA A 222 -3.59 -19.45 14.44
N ARG A 223 -4.92 -19.61 14.48
CA ARG A 223 -5.78 -19.57 13.29
C ARG A 223 -6.29 -18.17 12.94
N LEU A 224 -6.51 -17.30 13.92
CA LEU A 224 -7.14 -15.97 13.77
C LEU A 224 -6.28 -14.84 14.36
N GLY A 225 -5.04 -15.13 14.75
CA GLY A 225 -4.18 -14.18 15.43
C GLY A 225 -3.62 -13.09 14.52
N PRO A 226 -3.01 -12.04 15.13
CA PRO A 226 -2.46 -10.90 14.42
C PRO A 226 -1.43 -11.29 13.34
N GLU A 227 -0.64 -12.34 13.59
CA GLU A 227 0.34 -12.86 12.64
C GLU A 227 -0.32 -13.34 11.32
N ARG A 228 -1.41 -14.09 11.41
CA ARG A 228 -2.12 -14.56 10.22
C ARG A 228 -2.82 -13.42 9.49
N ILE A 229 -3.38 -12.47 10.24
CA ILE A 229 -3.96 -11.25 9.66
C ILE A 229 -2.88 -10.52 8.85
N TYR A 230 -1.69 -10.31 9.44
CA TYR A 230 -0.56 -9.70 8.77
C TYR A 230 -0.16 -10.43 7.48
N PHE A 231 0.11 -11.74 7.54
CA PHE A 231 0.50 -12.48 6.34
C PHE A 231 -0.60 -12.58 5.29
N SER A 232 -1.87 -12.72 5.71
CA SER A 232 -3.00 -12.71 4.78
C SER A 232 -3.16 -11.36 4.08
N SER A 233 -2.88 -10.25 4.77
CA SER A 233 -2.90 -8.91 4.18
C SER A 233 -1.82 -8.74 3.12
N LEU A 234 -0.61 -9.26 3.37
CA LEU A 234 0.47 -9.27 2.37
C LEU A 234 0.10 -10.11 1.15
N SER A 235 -0.44 -11.32 1.36
CA SER A 235 -0.88 -12.17 0.25
C SER A 235 -2.02 -11.54 -0.56
N ALA A 236 -2.93 -10.81 0.10
CA ALA A 236 -3.99 -10.09 -0.58
C ALA A 236 -3.43 -8.93 -1.42
N LEU A 237 -2.46 -8.18 -0.90
CA LEU A 237 -1.77 -7.11 -1.64
C LEU A 237 -1.05 -7.68 -2.88
N ASP A 238 -0.37 -8.81 -2.75
CA ASP A 238 0.28 -9.48 -3.89
C ASP A 238 -0.75 -9.97 -4.92
N ALA A 239 -1.89 -10.48 -4.47
CA ALA A 239 -2.97 -10.91 -5.36
C ALA A 239 -3.55 -9.72 -6.14
N VAL A 240 -3.76 -8.58 -5.49
CA VAL A 240 -4.21 -7.32 -6.11
C VAL A 240 -3.17 -6.81 -7.11
N SER A 241 -1.90 -6.77 -6.72
CA SER A 241 -0.80 -6.36 -7.60
C SER A 241 -0.75 -7.21 -8.87
N ASN A 242 -0.81 -8.53 -8.73
CA ASN A 242 -0.85 -9.45 -9.86
C ASN A 242 -2.11 -9.28 -10.73
N ALA A 243 -3.26 -8.96 -10.13
CA ALA A 243 -4.48 -8.69 -10.87
C ALA A 243 -4.36 -7.42 -11.74
N LEU A 244 -3.84 -6.33 -11.17
CA LEU A 244 -3.58 -5.09 -11.89
C LEU A 244 -2.57 -5.29 -13.02
N HIS A 245 -1.45 -5.96 -12.74
CA HIS A 245 -0.43 -6.26 -13.74
C HIS A 245 -1.00 -7.05 -14.92
N ARG A 246 -1.87 -8.04 -14.68
CA ARG A 246 -2.52 -8.81 -15.74
C ARG A 246 -3.47 -7.98 -16.60
N ILE A 247 -4.10 -6.95 -16.04
CA ILE A 247 -4.98 -6.04 -16.78
C ILE A 247 -4.15 -5.10 -17.66
N GLU A 248 -3.05 -4.56 -17.14
CA GLU A 248 -2.26 -3.53 -17.82
C GLU A 248 -1.27 -4.09 -18.85
N VAL A 249 -0.52 -5.15 -18.52
CA VAL A 249 0.73 -5.45 -19.25
C VAL A 249 0.55 -6.46 -20.40
N ARG A 250 -0.54 -7.22 -20.42
CA ARG A 250 -0.66 -8.45 -21.22
C ARG A 250 -0.81 -8.25 -22.74
N ASP A 251 -1.45 -7.18 -23.19
CA ASP A 251 -1.77 -6.96 -24.61
C ASP A 251 -1.88 -5.46 -24.92
N LEU A 252 -1.45 -5.06 -26.12
CA LEU A 252 -1.57 -3.68 -26.63
C LEU A 252 -3.04 -3.23 -26.61
N ARG A 253 -3.97 -4.12 -26.95
CA ARG A 253 -5.41 -3.80 -26.92
C ARG A 253 -5.88 -3.46 -25.50
N SER A 254 -5.37 -4.17 -24.49
CA SER A 254 -5.67 -3.89 -23.08
C SER A 254 -5.10 -2.55 -22.65
N ARG A 255 -3.85 -2.23 -23.04
CA ARG A 255 -3.19 -0.94 -22.75
C ARG A 255 -3.94 0.25 -23.34
N ILE A 256 -4.39 0.14 -24.58
CA ILE A 256 -5.20 1.18 -25.23
C ILE A 256 -6.51 1.34 -24.46
N SER A 257 -7.17 0.23 -24.10
CA SER A 257 -8.41 0.27 -23.33
C SER A 257 -8.25 0.91 -21.94
N THR A 258 -7.13 0.69 -21.26
CA THR A 258 -6.85 1.28 -19.94
C THR A 258 -6.64 2.78 -19.99
N ILE A 259 -6.36 3.36 -21.16
CA ILE A 259 -6.25 4.81 -21.35
C ILE A 259 -7.60 5.38 -21.81
N LEU A 260 -8.19 4.78 -22.84
CA LEU A 260 -9.42 5.30 -23.46
C LEU A 260 -10.64 5.20 -22.54
N LEU A 261 -10.77 4.14 -21.73
CA LEU A 261 -11.93 3.99 -20.83
C LEU A 261 -11.96 5.06 -19.73
N PRO A 262 -10.89 5.25 -18.93
CA PRO A 262 -10.90 6.31 -17.92
C PRO A 262 -11.06 7.69 -18.54
N ALA A 263 -10.39 7.96 -19.68
CA ALA A 263 -10.56 9.23 -20.39
C ALA A 263 -12.03 9.44 -20.83
N GLY A 264 -12.66 8.43 -21.42
CA GLY A 264 -14.06 8.49 -21.83
C GLY A 264 -15.03 8.61 -20.66
N ALA A 265 -14.77 7.89 -19.56
CA ALA A 265 -15.55 8.01 -18.33
C ALA A 265 -15.43 9.41 -17.72
N LEU A 266 -14.24 10.02 -17.72
CA LEU A 266 -14.02 11.38 -17.23
C LEU A 266 -14.72 12.42 -18.11
N VAL A 267 -14.66 12.28 -19.43
CA VAL A 267 -15.40 13.14 -20.37
C VAL A 267 -16.90 13.00 -20.17
N LEU A 268 -17.42 11.77 -20.09
CA LEU A 268 -18.85 11.55 -19.89
C LEU A 268 -19.31 12.09 -18.54
N LEU A 269 -18.51 11.90 -17.49
CA LEU A 269 -18.76 12.49 -16.18
C LEU A 269 -18.76 14.02 -16.24
N ALA A 270 -17.81 14.63 -16.96
CA ALA A 270 -17.78 16.07 -17.17
C ALA A 270 -19.03 16.57 -17.89
N VAL A 271 -19.48 15.88 -18.94
CA VAL A 271 -20.74 16.19 -19.63
C VAL A 271 -21.95 16.03 -18.70
N ILE A 272 -21.99 15.03 -17.83
CA ILE A 272 -23.14 14.82 -16.92
C ILE A 272 -23.17 15.87 -15.79
N VAL A 273 -22.00 16.23 -15.26
CA VAL A 273 -21.88 17.11 -14.08
C VAL A 273 -21.94 18.59 -14.46
N THR A 274 -21.48 18.95 -15.66
CA THR A 274 -21.48 20.34 -16.13
C THR A 274 -22.90 20.73 -16.59
N PRO A 275 -23.43 21.88 -16.16
CA PRO A 275 -24.72 22.37 -16.64
C PRO A 275 -24.67 22.70 -18.15
N ASN A 276 -25.16 21.79 -19.00
CA ASN A 276 -25.09 21.92 -20.46
C ASN A 276 -26.22 22.75 -21.09
N SER A 277 -26.86 23.66 -20.35
CA SER A 277 -27.95 24.49 -20.91
C SER A 277 -27.40 25.34 -22.06
N ASP A 278 -27.93 25.12 -23.27
CA ASP A 278 -27.52 25.76 -24.54
C ASP A 278 -26.08 25.49 -25.01
N GLU A 279 -25.48 24.38 -24.59
CA GLU A 279 -24.10 24.02 -24.96
C GLU A 279 -24.00 23.19 -26.24
N PHE A 280 -25.00 22.36 -26.54
CA PHE A 280 -25.06 21.55 -27.75
C PHE A 280 -26.00 22.18 -28.79
N ALA A 281 -25.41 22.78 -29.83
CA ALA A 281 -26.16 23.40 -30.91
C ALA A 281 -26.43 22.38 -32.03
N THR A 282 -27.65 22.36 -32.55
CA THR A 282 -28.00 21.67 -33.79
C THR A 282 -28.21 22.70 -34.89
N GLY A 283 -27.37 22.67 -35.93
CA GLY A 283 -27.53 23.53 -37.11
C GLY A 283 -28.70 23.10 -38.01
N ALA A 284 -29.11 23.97 -38.93
CA ALA A 284 -30.04 23.63 -40.00
C ALA A 284 -29.28 23.05 -41.21
N MET A 285 -29.81 22.00 -41.82
CA MET A 285 -29.23 21.40 -43.04
C MET A 285 -29.80 22.09 -44.28
N GLY A 286 -28.93 22.66 -45.11
CA GLY A 286 -29.28 23.27 -46.40
C GLY A 286 -29.26 22.25 -47.55
N GLN A 287 -29.73 22.68 -48.74
CA GLN A 287 -29.59 21.87 -49.95
C GLN A 287 -28.13 21.74 -50.41
N ASP A 288 -27.30 22.74 -50.10
CA ASP A 288 -25.87 22.76 -50.43
C ASP A 288 -25.05 21.73 -49.62
N ASP A 289 -25.58 21.26 -48.49
CA ASP A 289 -24.94 20.25 -47.64
C ASP A 289 -25.19 18.80 -48.13
N ILE A 290 -26.13 18.60 -49.06
CA ILE A 290 -26.54 17.26 -49.53
C ILE A 290 -25.34 16.45 -50.05
N PRO A 291 -24.44 16.98 -50.91
CA PRO A 291 -23.27 16.23 -51.38
C PRO A 291 -22.33 15.81 -50.24
N VAL A 292 -22.13 16.68 -49.25
CA VAL A 292 -21.29 16.41 -48.07
C VAL A 292 -21.92 15.33 -47.20
N ILE A 293 -23.22 15.41 -46.92
CA ILE A 293 -23.96 14.43 -46.13
C ILE A 293 -23.91 13.05 -46.82
N MET A 294 -24.12 13.00 -48.13
CA MET A 294 -24.03 11.76 -48.90
C MET A 294 -22.63 11.13 -48.79
N MET A 295 -21.57 11.94 -48.92
CA MET A 295 -20.20 11.45 -48.77
C MET A 295 -19.87 11.04 -47.33
N LEU A 296 -20.42 11.72 -46.32
CA LEU A 296 -20.31 11.31 -44.92
C LEU A 296 -20.96 9.95 -44.67
N LEU A 297 -22.15 9.70 -45.24
CA LEU A 297 -22.83 8.41 -45.13
C LEU A 297 -22.02 7.29 -45.80
N VAL A 298 -21.46 7.54 -46.99
CA VAL A 298 -20.58 6.57 -47.68
C VAL A 298 -19.32 6.29 -46.85
N THR A 299 -18.68 7.34 -46.34
CA THR A 299 -17.48 7.23 -45.49
C THR A 299 -17.78 6.47 -44.20
N ALA A 300 -18.92 6.75 -43.55
CA ALA A 300 -19.36 6.04 -42.35
C ALA A 300 -19.65 4.55 -42.63
N ALA A 301 -20.33 4.24 -43.73
CA ALA A 301 -20.57 2.86 -44.14
C ALA A 301 -19.26 2.11 -44.43
N ALA A 302 -18.29 2.76 -45.08
CA ALA A 302 -16.96 2.20 -45.31
C ALA A 302 -16.22 1.95 -43.99
N ALA A 303 -16.27 2.89 -43.03
CA ALA A 303 -15.65 2.72 -41.71
C ALA A 303 -16.27 1.57 -40.91
N ILE A 304 -17.61 1.41 -40.96
CA ILE A 304 -18.28 0.25 -40.36
C ILE A 304 -17.84 -1.04 -41.05
N ALA A 305 -17.73 -1.05 -42.39
CA ALA A 305 -17.28 -2.21 -43.13
C ALA A 305 -15.84 -2.64 -42.79
N VAL A 306 -14.94 -1.68 -42.49
CA VAL A 306 -13.57 -1.94 -42.00
C VAL A 306 -13.57 -2.68 -40.67
N SER A 307 -14.55 -2.41 -39.80
CA SER A 307 -14.63 -3.03 -38.46
C SER A 307 -15.10 -4.49 -38.47
N VAL A 308 -15.62 -4.97 -39.62
CA VAL A 308 -16.10 -6.35 -39.77
C VAL A 308 -14.92 -7.25 -40.14
N PRO A 309 -14.70 -8.38 -39.42
CA PRO A 309 -13.60 -9.30 -39.72
C PRO A 309 -13.65 -9.81 -41.16
N ARG A 310 -12.62 -9.49 -41.94
CA ARG A 310 -12.47 -9.86 -43.36
C ARG A 310 -11.00 -10.16 -43.66
N ASP A 311 -10.73 -10.63 -44.88
CA ASP A 311 -9.36 -10.76 -45.37
C ASP A 311 -8.64 -9.40 -45.35
N HIS A 312 -7.34 -9.40 -45.01
CA HIS A 312 -6.55 -8.18 -44.86
C HIS A 312 -6.58 -7.26 -46.10
N LEU A 313 -6.68 -7.82 -47.31
CA LEU A 313 -6.83 -7.03 -48.54
C LEU A 313 -8.15 -6.24 -48.55
N GLN A 314 -9.25 -6.84 -48.09
CA GLN A 314 -10.54 -6.15 -48.01
C GLN A 314 -10.52 -5.05 -46.95
N ILE A 315 -9.81 -5.26 -45.84
CA ILE A 315 -9.60 -4.23 -44.80
C ILE A 315 -8.84 -3.04 -45.40
N VAL A 316 -7.73 -3.28 -46.10
CA VAL A 316 -6.96 -2.20 -46.73
C VAL A 316 -7.80 -1.45 -47.76
N LEU A 317 -8.49 -2.15 -48.66
CA LEU A 317 -9.32 -1.50 -49.69
C LEU A 317 -10.50 -0.69 -49.10
N SER A 318 -11.15 -1.21 -48.05
CA SER A 318 -12.23 -0.50 -47.37
C SER A 318 -11.72 0.69 -46.55
N MET A 319 -10.52 0.59 -45.98
CA MET A 319 -9.85 1.73 -45.33
C MET A 319 -9.52 2.83 -46.34
N SER A 320 -9.08 2.49 -47.56
CA SER A 320 -8.86 3.48 -48.62
C SER A 320 -10.14 4.19 -49.04
N CYS A 321 -11.28 3.49 -49.03
CA CYS A 321 -12.58 4.12 -49.30
C CYS A 321 -12.91 5.21 -48.27
N VAL A 322 -12.51 5.03 -47.01
CA VAL A 322 -12.66 6.06 -45.96
C VAL A 322 -11.78 7.27 -46.27
N GLY A 323 -10.50 7.05 -46.63
CA GLY A 323 -9.57 8.13 -46.94
C GLY A 323 -10.00 8.98 -48.15
N PHE A 324 -10.36 8.34 -49.26
CA PHE A 324 -10.87 9.04 -50.44
C PHE A 324 -12.23 9.72 -50.20
N GLY A 325 -13.08 9.12 -49.37
CA GLY A 325 -14.32 9.74 -48.92
C GLY A 325 -14.08 11.05 -48.16
N LEU A 326 -13.13 11.04 -47.22
CA LEU A 326 -12.71 12.24 -46.47
C LEU A 326 -12.09 13.31 -47.39
N ALA A 327 -11.25 12.92 -48.34
CA ALA A 327 -10.67 13.87 -49.31
C ALA A 327 -11.75 14.57 -50.14
N THR A 328 -12.80 13.83 -50.53
CA THR A 328 -13.95 14.37 -51.25
C THR A 328 -14.74 15.34 -50.38
N ILE A 329 -14.93 15.03 -49.09
CA ILE A 329 -15.57 15.93 -48.12
C ILE A 329 -14.77 17.24 -47.99
N TYR A 330 -13.44 17.18 -47.87
CA TYR A 330 -12.60 18.39 -47.81
C TYR A 330 -12.72 19.25 -49.06
N ALA A 331 -12.81 18.64 -50.24
CA ALA A 331 -13.02 19.38 -51.49
C ALA A 331 -14.36 20.13 -51.49
N PHE A 332 -15.44 19.49 -51.04
CA PHE A 332 -16.75 20.14 -50.91
C PHE A 332 -16.79 21.23 -49.83
N MET A 333 -15.99 21.08 -48.77
CA MET A 333 -15.84 22.10 -47.71
C MET A 333 -14.95 23.29 -48.11
N GLY A 334 -14.49 23.36 -49.37
CA GLY A 334 -13.66 24.47 -49.86
C GLY A 334 -12.19 24.41 -49.41
N ALA A 335 -11.69 23.22 -49.04
CA ALA A 335 -10.30 23.00 -48.64
C ALA A 335 -9.53 22.18 -49.72
N PRO A 336 -9.23 22.76 -50.90
CA PRO A 336 -8.66 22.04 -52.03
C PRO A 336 -7.25 21.51 -51.75
N ASP A 337 -6.40 22.26 -51.06
CA ASP A 337 -5.02 21.84 -50.76
C ASP A 337 -5.00 20.64 -49.80
N VAL A 338 -5.87 20.67 -48.78
CA VAL A 338 -6.05 19.55 -47.84
C VAL A 338 -6.58 18.31 -48.57
N ALA A 339 -7.53 18.48 -49.50
CA ALA A 339 -8.05 17.39 -50.32
C ALA A 339 -6.96 16.76 -51.20
N LEU A 340 -6.14 17.57 -51.89
CA LEU A 340 -5.04 17.09 -52.73
C LEU A 340 -4.01 16.29 -51.93
N VAL A 341 -3.61 16.79 -50.76
CA VAL A 341 -2.69 16.10 -49.87
C VAL A 341 -3.31 14.80 -49.34
N ALA A 342 -4.60 14.80 -48.96
CA ALA A 342 -5.30 13.61 -48.50
C ALA A 342 -5.32 12.51 -49.57
N VAL A 343 -5.61 12.86 -50.83
CA VAL A 343 -5.56 11.91 -51.97
C VAL A 343 -4.16 11.35 -52.17
N LEU A 344 -3.12 12.19 -52.11
CA LEU A 344 -1.73 11.78 -52.28
C LEU A 344 -1.31 10.80 -51.17
N VAL A 345 -1.55 11.18 -49.91
CA VAL A 345 -1.19 10.36 -48.74
C VAL A 345 -1.96 9.05 -48.75
N GLU A 346 -3.26 9.06 -49.07
CA GLU A 346 -4.07 7.85 -49.15
C GLU A 346 -3.55 6.90 -50.23
N THR A 347 -3.17 7.43 -51.40
CA THR A 347 -2.59 6.63 -52.48
C THR A 347 -1.27 6.00 -52.06
N VAL A 348 -0.38 6.76 -51.41
CA VAL A 348 0.91 6.27 -50.91
C VAL A 348 0.72 5.21 -49.82
N LEU A 349 -0.17 5.43 -48.85
CA LEU A 349 -0.47 4.48 -47.78
C LEU A 349 -1.10 3.20 -48.33
N SER A 350 -2.03 3.32 -49.28
CA SER A 350 -2.65 2.17 -49.96
C SER A 350 -1.60 1.31 -50.67
N LEU A 351 -0.71 1.93 -51.44
CA LEU A 351 0.40 1.22 -52.10
C LEU A 351 1.35 0.59 -51.08
N PHE A 352 1.65 1.28 -49.98
CA PHE A 352 2.50 0.77 -48.91
C PHE A 352 1.88 -0.46 -48.23
N PHE A 353 0.60 -0.41 -47.84
CA PHE A 353 -0.09 -1.53 -47.22
C PHE A 353 -0.21 -2.73 -48.17
N ILE A 354 -0.55 -2.50 -49.44
CA ILE A 354 -0.58 -3.57 -50.45
C ILE A 354 0.81 -4.17 -50.63
N GLY A 355 1.86 -3.34 -50.73
CA GLY A 355 3.24 -3.80 -50.81
C GLY A 355 3.66 -4.64 -49.60
N MET A 356 3.28 -4.23 -48.39
CA MET A 356 3.51 -4.99 -47.16
C MET A 356 2.75 -6.33 -47.18
N LEU A 357 1.48 -6.35 -47.59
CA LEU A 357 0.68 -7.58 -47.69
C LEU A 357 1.29 -8.58 -48.68
N LEU A 358 1.90 -8.10 -49.77
CA LEU A 358 2.58 -8.96 -50.75
C LEU A 358 3.83 -9.63 -50.18
N LEU A 359 4.47 -9.01 -49.19
CA LEU A 359 5.66 -9.54 -48.51
C LEU A 359 5.32 -10.50 -47.36
N MET A 360 4.08 -10.50 -46.87
CA MET A 360 3.68 -11.35 -45.75
C MET A 360 3.28 -12.77 -46.18
N PRO A 361 3.79 -13.84 -45.52
CA PRO A 361 3.41 -15.21 -45.81
C PRO A 361 1.91 -15.48 -45.66
N ARG A 362 1.29 -16.08 -46.68
CA ARG A 362 -0.15 -16.43 -46.69
C ARG A 362 -0.59 -17.31 -45.51
N ALA A 363 0.32 -18.09 -44.94
CA ALA A 363 0.05 -18.93 -43.77
C ALA A 363 -0.20 -18.11 -42.49
N ILE A 364 0.50 -16.99 -42.32
CA ILE A 364 0.34 -16.09 -41.17
C ILE A 364 -0.99 -15.34 -41.29
N LEU A 365 -1.28 -14.82 -42.48
CA LEU A 365 -2.55 -14.13 -42.78
C LEU A 365 -3.77 -15.03 -42.51
N ARG A 366 -3.68 -16.33 -42.81
CA ARG A 366 -4.77 -17.31 -42.55
C ARG A 366 -4.86 -17.79 -41.11
N TYR A 367 -3.75 -17.74 -40.36
CA TYR A 367 -3.74 -18.10 -38.95
C TYR A 367 -4.49 -17.06 -38.13
N GLU A 368 -4.23 -15.77 -38.36
CA GLU A 368 -4.93 -14.68 -37.66
C GLU A 368 -6.43 -14.64 -37.94
N THR A 369 -6.87 -14.99 -39.16
CA THR A 369 -8.30 -15.09 -39.48
C THR A 369 -8.99 -16.28 -38.81
N ASN A 370 -8.25 -17.36 -38.52
CA ASN A 370 -8.80 -18.62 -37.99
C ASN A 370 -8.66 -18.76 -36.46
N VAL A 371 -7.74 -18.04 -35.83
CA VAL A 371 -7.70 -17.91 -34.36
C VAL A 371 -8.87 -17.01 -33.98
N GLY A 372 -10.06 -17.61 -33.96
CA GLY A 372 -11.30 -16.96 -33.60
C GLY A 372 -11.10 -16.15 -32.34
N ALA A 373 -11.26 -14.84 -32.45
CA ALA A 373 -11.27 -13.98 -31.30
C ALA A 373 -12.33 -14.52 -30.34
N GLU A 374 -11.92 -14.99 -29.17
CA GLU A 374 -12.83 -15.50 -28.15
C GLU A 374 -14.02 -14.54 -28.06
N ALA A 375 -15.25 -15.04 -28.19
CA ALA A 375 -16.43 -14.18 -28.32
C ALA A 375 -16.53 -13.09 -27.22
N ASN A 376 -15.99 -13.37 -26.03
CA ASN A 376 -15.87 -12.41 -24.94
C ASN A 376 -14.89 -11.24 -25.20
N LYS A 377 -13.76 -11.48 -25.89
CA LYS A 377 -12.81 -10.43 -26.29
C LYS A 377 -13.46 -9.53 -27.34
N VAL A 378 -14.09 -10.10 -28.36
CA VAL A 378 -14.81 -9.34 -29.41
C VAL A 378 -15.89 -8.43 -28.80
N ARG A 379 -16.70 -8.95 -27.88
CA ARG A 379 -17.74 -8.15 -27.22
C ARG A 379 -17.15 -7.02 -26.37
N ARG A 380 -16.11 -7.31 -25.59
CA ARG A 380 -15.43 -6.30 -24.76
C ARG A 380 -14.87 -5.19 -25.66
N ASP A 381 -14.17 -5.56 -26.72
CA ASP A 381 -13.48 -4.60 -27.59
C ASP A 381 -14.46 -3.77 -28.41
N ALA A 382 -15.61 -4.33 -28.80
CA ALA A 382 -16.71 -3.58 -29.40
C ALA A 382 -17.31 -2.55 -28.43
N VAL A 383 -17.56 -2.94 -27.17
CA VAL A 383 -18.04 -2.01 -26.14
C VAL A 383 -17.03 -0.88 -25.91
N LEU A 384 -15.74 -1.21 -25.82
CA LEU A 384 -14.66 -0.23 -25.68
C LEU A 384 -14.61 0.76 -26.85
N GLY A 385 -14.75 0.26 -28.09
CA GLY A 385 -14.81 1.07 -29.29
C GLY A 385 -16.02 2.01 -29.28
N ILE A 386 -17.20 1.50 -28.92
CA ILE A 386 -18.44 2.30 -28.84
C ILE A 386 -18.32 3.40 -27.78
N VAL A 387 -17.83 3.08 -26.57
CA VAL A 387 -17.63 4.07 -25.51
C VAL A 387 -16.66 5.16 -25.97
N SER A 388 -15.56 4.78 -26.62
CA SER A 388 -14.58 5.73 -27.14
C SER A 388 -15.16 6.61 -28.26
N ALA A 389 -15.98 6.03 -29.15
CA ALA A 389 -16.64 6.76 -30.23
C ALA A 389 -17.69 7.75 -29.70
N ILE A 390 -18.53 7.33 -28.75
CA ILE A 390 -19.50 8.20 -28.08
C ILE A 390 -18.79 9.35 -27.37
N THR A 391 -17.70 9.05 -26.68
CA THR A 391 -16.86 10.06 -26.02
C THR A 391 -16.35 11.08 -27.03
N ALA A 392 -15.69 10.64 -28.09
CA ALA A 392 -15.15 11.51 -29.12
C ALA A 392 -16.25 12.35 -29.77
N PHE A 393 -17.42 11.76 -30.02
CA PHE A 393 -18.57 12.45 -30.58
C PHE A 393 -19.05 13.60 -29.69
N PHE A 394 -19.24 13.39 -28.38
CA PHE A 394 -19.66 14.47 -27.48
C PHE A 394 -18.61 15.56 -27.32
N VAL A 395 -17.31 15.21 -27.32
CA VAL A 395 -16.22 16.20 -27.27
C VAL A 395 -16.24 17.07 -28.53
N VAL A 396 -16.30 16.44 -29.70
CA VAL A 396 -16.32 17.16 -30.98
C VAL A 396 -17.58 18.00 -31.12
N TRP A 397 -18.75 17.46 -30.78
CA TRP A 397 -20.01 18.20 -30.84
C TRP A 397 -20.00 19.39 -29.86
N GLY A 398 -19.60 19.19 -28.61
CA GLY A 398 -19.51 20.30 -27.63
C GLY A 398 -18.56 21.40 -28.12
N THR A 399 -17.37 21.02 -28.59
CA THR A 399 -16.36 21.97 -29.09
C THR A 399 -16.85 22.74 -30.32
N LEU A 400 -17.48 22.06 -31.28
CA LEU A 400 -17.97 22.68 -32.53
C LEU A 400 -19.28 23.44 -32.35
N SER A 401 -20.05 23.20 -31.29
CA SER A 401 -21.28 23.95 -30.99
C SER A 401 -21.00 25.38 -30.54
N ARG A 402 -19.81 25.63 -30.00
CA ARG A 402 -19.35 26.94 -29.52
C ARG A 402 -17.92 27.21 -29.99
N PRO A 403 -17.72 27.45 -31.30
CA PRO A 403 -16.41 27.86 -31.79
C PRO A 403 -15.99 29.15 -31.09
N ALA A 404 -14.68 29.31 -30.84
CA ALA A 404 -14.15 30.52 -30.23
C ALA A 404 -14.60 31.75 -31.04
N SER A 405 -15.07 32.79 -30.34
CA SER A 405 -15.75 33.94 -30.95
C SER A 405 -14.83 34.90 -31.73
N SER A 406 -13.52 34.68 -31.72
CA SER A 406 -12.54 35.55 -32.38
C SER A 406 -12.13 34.98 -33.75
N THR A 407 -12.79 35.40 -34.83
CA THR A 407 -12.28 35.23 -36.20
C THR A 407 -11.19 36.23 -36.56
N GLU A 408 -10.90 37.21 -35.69
CA GLU A 408 -9.88 38.25 -35.88
C GLU A 408 -8.52 37.72 -36.36
N LEU A 409 -8.17 36.51 -35.91
CA LEU A 409 -6.90 35.87 -36.27
C LEU A 409 -6.93 35.28 -37.68
N ILE A 410 -8.09 34.79 -38.14
CA ILE A 410 -8.32 34.29 -39.51
C ILE A 410 -8.40 35.49 -40.47
N ASP A 411 -9.19 36.49 -40.12
CA ASP A 411 -9.37 37.72 -40.90
C ASP A 411 -8.03 38.46 -41.05
N GLY A 412 -7.21 38.49 -39.98
CA GLY A 412 -5.86 39.03 -40.00
C GLY A 412 -4.90 38.26 -40.90
N TYR A 413 -5.00 36.94 -41.01
CA TYR A 413 -4.16 36.17 -41.94
C TYR A 413 -4.52 36.44 -43.40
N GLU A 414 -5.81 36.60 -43.72
CA GLU A 414 -6.24 36.96 -45.07
C GLU A 414 -5.71 38.34 -45.48
N GLU A 415 -5.82 39.34 -44.59
CA GLU A 415 -5.33 40.70 -44.84
C GLU A 415 -3.80 40.76 -45.01
N LEU A 416 -3.05 39.98 -44.22
CA LEU A 416 -1.59 39.97 -44.25
C LEU A 416 -1.01 39.08 -45.37
N THR A 417 -1.81 38.20 -45.99
CA THR A 417 -1.35 37.26 -47.04
C THR A 417 -0.66 37.96 -48.22
N PRO A 418 -1.19 39.08 -48.75
CA PRO A 418 -0.51 39.84 -49.81
C PRO A 418 0.84 40.44 -49.38
N LEU A 419 1.03 40.78 -48.10
CA LEU A 419 2.30 41.31 -47.57
C LEU A 419 3.39 40.23 -47.53
N ALA A 420 2.99 38.97 -47.32
CA ALA A 420 3.86 37.80 -47.45
C ALA A 420 4.11 37.39 -48.91
N HIS A 421 3.65 38.19 -49.89
CA HIS A 421 3.79 37.95 -51.33
C HIS A 421 3.13 36.65 -51.83
N GLY A 422 2.18 36.09 -51.07
CA GLY A 422 1.44 34.89 -51.45
C GLY A 422 0.04 35.20 -51.99
N ARG A 423 -0.49 34.27 -52.79
CA ARG A 423 -1.87 34.32 -53.32
C ARG A 423 -2.82 33.36 -52.60
N ASP A 424 -2.27 32.32 -51.99
CA ASP A 424 -3.01 31.31 -51.24
C ASP A 424 -2.68 31.46 -49.75
N VAL A 425 -3.71 31.74 -48.97
CA VAL A 425 -3.63 31.93 -47.52
C VAL A 425 -3.13 30.66 -46.82
N VAL A 426 -3.48 29.47 -47.31
CA VAL A 426 -3.06 28.20 -46.69
C VAL A 426 -1.55 28.03 -46.83
N THR A 427 -1.03 28.21 -48.05
CA THR A 427 0.41 28.15 -48.31
C THR A 427 1.18 29.20 -47.50
N VAL A 428 0.68 30.42 -47.39
CA VAL A 428 1.34 31.48 -46.59
C VAL A 428 1.33 31.18 -45.11
N ILE A 429 0.23 30.66 -44.57
CA ILE A 429 0.18 30.23 -43.17
C ILE A 429 1.23 29.16 -42.91
N LEU A 430 1.33 28.14 -43.77
CA LEU A 430 2.27 27.04 -43.58
C LEU A 430 3.73 27.47 -43.78
N ALA A 431 4.03 28.35 -44.73
CA ALA A 431 5.39 28.70 -45.08
C ALA A 431 5.97 29.87 -44.27
N ASP A 432 5.15 30.87 -43.93
CA ASP A 432 5.59 32.13 -43.32
C ASP A 432 5.05 32.28 -41.90
N PHE A 433 3.73 32.50 -41.74
CA PHE A 433 3.14 32.83 -40.43
C PHE A 433 3.31 31.72 -39.38
N ARG A 434 3.25 30.46 -39.80
CA ARG A 434 3.46 29.26 -38.98
C ARG A 434 4.53 28.33 -39.56
N GLY A 435 5.53 28.90 -40.25
CA GLY A 435 6.65 28.17 -40.85
C GLY A 435 7.42 27.26 -39.89
N PHE A 436 7.44 27.60 -38.60
CA PHE A 436 8.07 26.76 -37.57
C PHE A 436 7.36 25.41 -37.37
N ASP A 437 6.03 25.36 -37.51
CA ASP A 437 5.28 24.11 -37.38
C ASP A 437 5.60 23.17 -38.56
N THR A 438 5.63 23.73 -39.78
CA THR A 438 6.02 22.98 -41.00
C THR A 438 7.48 22.53 -40.96
N LEU A 439 8.40 23.32 -40.42
CA LEU A 439 9.77 22.88 -40.17
C LEU A 439 9.79 21.64 -39.24
N GLY A 440 8.98 21.67 -38.18
CA GLY A 440 8.82 20.55 -37.25
C GLY A 440 8.31 19.28 -37.94
N GLU A 441 7.28 19.39 -38.77
CA GLU A 441 6.72 18.28 -39.55
C GLU A 441 7.77 17.67 -40.51
N ILE A 442 8.53 18.51 -41.23
CA ILE A 442 9.62 18.06 -42.11
C ILE A 442 10.70 17.32 -41.31
N CYS A 443 11.06 17.81 -40.12
CA CYS A 443 11.98 17.13 -39.23
C CYS A 443 11.45 15.75 -38.80
N VAL A 444 10.16 15.62 -38.49
CA VAL A 444 9.54 14.32 -38.16
C VAL A 444 9.64 13.35 -39.35
N ILE A 445 9.33 13.79 -40.56
CA ILE A 445 9.46 12.96 -41.77
C ILE A 445 10.91 12.52 -41.98
N ALA A 446 11.87 13.43 -41.83
CA ALA A 446 13.30 13.12 -41.93
C ALA A 446 13.73 12.08 -40.89
N MET A 447 13.28 12.22 -39.64
CA MET A 447 13.56 11.25 -38.57
C MET A 447 12.94 9.88 -38.86
N VAL A 448 11.69 9.82 -39.34
CA VAL A 448 11.03 8.57 -39.73
C VAL A 448 11.82 7.90 -40.87
N LEU A 449 12.22 8.66 -41.90
CA LEU A 449 13.00 8.14 -43.01
C LEU A 449 14.35 7.55 -42.55
N LEU A 450 15.08 8.27 -41.69
CA LEU A 450 16.34 7.79 -41.10
C LEU A 450 16.13 6.54 -40.24
N GLY A 451 15.03 6.49 -39.47
CA GLY A 451 14.65 5.34 -38.66
C GLY A 451 14.40 4.09 -39.52
N VAL A 452 13.61 4.23 -40.59
CA VAL A 452 13.34 3.16 -41.55
C VAL A 452 14.62 2.69 -42.23
N LEU A 453 15.48 3.61 -42.71
CA LEU A 453 16.77 3.28 -43.31
C LEU A 453 17.68 2.50 -42.35
N SER A 454 17.71 2.90 -41.09
CA SER A 454 18.48 2.19 -40.04
C SER A 454 17.94 0.77 -39.80
N LEU A 455 16.62 0.58 -39.79
CA LEU A 455 16.00 -0.74 -39.60
C LEU A 455 16.28 -1.68 -40.78
N ILE A 456 16.17 -1.17 -42.01
CA ILE A 456 16.47 -1.93 -43.23
C ILE A 456 17.96 -2.34 -43.25
N ARG A 457 18.87 -1.42 -42.93
CA ARG A 457 20.32 -1.68 -42.97
C ARG A 457 20.79 -2.73 -41.95
N LYS A 458 20.16 -2.80 -40.77
CA LYS A 458 20.52 -3.77 -39.72
C LYS A 458 20.03 -5.21 -40.00
N GLY A 459 19.41 -5.47 -41.15
CA GLY A 459 19.02 -6.83 -41.56
C GLY A 459 17.86 -7.44 -40.75
N ARG A 460 17.13 -6.63 -39.97
CA ARG A 460 15.93 -7.09 -39.22
C ARG A 460 14.67 -7.17 -40.07
N LEU A 461 14.77 -6.89 -41.38
CA LEU A 461 13.67 -6.85 -42.34
C LEU A 461 13.96 -7.69 -43.61
N ARG A 462 14.87 -8.67 -43.56
CA ARG A 462 15.08 -9.64 -44.64
C ARG A 462 14.45 -10.99 -44.30
#